data_AF-A0AAW2F0B3-F1
#
_entry.id   AF-A0AAW2F0B3-F1
#
_cell.length_a   1.000
_cell.length_b   1.000
_cell.length_c   1.000
_cell.angle_alpha   90.00
_cell.angle_beta   90.00
_cell.angle_gamma   90.00
#
_symmetry.space_group_name_H-M   'P 1'
#
loop_
_entity.id
_entity.type
_entity.pdbx_description
1 polymer ?
#
loop_
_entity_poly.entity_id
_entity_poly.type
_entity_poly.pdbx_seq_one_letter_code
_entity_poly.pdbx_strand_id
1 'polypeptide(L)'
;MELIAEFVFGEMEKIKESERKKESDKKKEGEKMKDIDKKKEMDKKKKRNMTVELKKLHLIEIMSDFFQSPGSSPAVRNALFLSLFPADSSRHKILGNLVSMAITTQNKAVLNAAGIWMQQLGSTSLQSVGLARHLLSDYFVLTPKSIDKLKQLPTLAPHFTANLLTAIGEVYEDKDPPIELLRLISEWIEENPSLLLTPLMDNPPLPIGGIPMTPITPIAGLFRWCILSPLRYDNAENAANREELRVFYSKVQQLLMDSVLRLTNNGSNKHAISAQHLASTTRLLTANLQNRSNIDTSLRDLAMERLAQAVSTAMSANCIYGNKQELLALLQPLSYQHFLIEWTLQTCSTKAA
;
A
#
# COMPACT_ATOMS: atom_id res chain seq x y z
N MET A 1 68.31 -45.15 63.87
CA MET A 1 67.86 -45.33 62.48
C MET A 1 66.33 -45.20 62.36
N GLU A 2 65.52 -45.61 63.34
CA GLU A 2 64.05 -45.43 63.32
C GLU A 2 63.55 -43.98 63.35
N LEU A 3 64.14 -43.09 64.17
CA LEU A 3 63.70 -41.68 64.28
C LEU A 3 63.87 -40.84 63.00
N ILE A 4 64.80 -41.22 62.11
CA ILE A 4 65.00 -40.51 60.83
C ILE A 4 63.95 -40.99 59.81
N ALA A 5 63.53 -42.25 59.87
CA ALA A 5 62.51 -42.79 58.99
C ALA A 5 61.13 -42.18 59.27
N GLU A 6 60.76 -41.99 60.54
CA GLU A 6 59.48 -41.34 60.91
C GLU A 6 59.43 -39.87 60.51
N PHE A 7 60.54 -39.13 60.64
CA PHE A 7 60.60 -37.72 60.22
C PHE A 7 60.46 -37.57 58.70
N VAL A 8 61.18 -38.41 57.93
CA VAL A 8 61.11 -38.39 56.47
C VAL A 8 59.73 -38.83 55.98
N PHE A 9 59.11 -39.82 56.63
CA PHE A 9 57.75 -40.26 56.29
C PHE A 9 56.70 -39.18 56.57
N GLY A 10 56.80 -38.48 57.72
CA GLY A 10 55.91 -37.37 58.06
C GLY A 10 56.04 -36.14 57.15
N GLU A 11 57.26 -35.81 56.70
CA GLU A 11 57.51 -34.77 55.68
C GLU A 11 56.92 -35.16 54.31
N MET A 12 57.13 -36.41 53.87
CA MET A 12 56.56 -36.91 52.61
C MET A 12 55.02 -36.93 52.63
N GLU A 13 54.40 -37.20 53.79
CA GLU A 13 52.95 -37.22 53.92
C GLU A 13 52.35 -35.80 53.86
N LYS A 14 53.02 -34.81 54.48
CA LYS A 14 52.65 -33.38 54.35
C LYS A 14 52.77 -32.88 52.92
N ILE A 15 53.82 -33.28 52.20
CA ILE A 15 53.99 -32.93 50.78
C ILE A 15 52.84 -33.51 49.95
N LYS A 16 52.53 -34.80 50.12
CA LYS A 16 51.40 -35.46 49.42
C LYS A 16 50.04 -34.83 49.72
N GLU A 17 49.83 -34.34 50.94
CA GLU A 17 48.58 -33.69 51.31
C GLU A 17 48.49 -32.27 50.71
N SER A 18 49.61 -31.55 50.66
CA SER A 18 49.68 -30.25 49.98
C SER A 18 49.45 -30.35 48.46
N GLU A 19 49.93 -31.43 47.82
CA GLU A 19 49.70 -31.71 46.40
C GLU A 19 48.24 -32.07 46.13
N ARG A 20 47.63 -32.93 46.96
CA ARG A 20 46.20 -33.27 46.86
C ARG A 20 45.30 -32.05 47.00
N LYS A 21 45.65 -31.10 47.87
CA LYS A 21 44.89 -29.86 48.06
C LYS A 21 45.00 -28.93 46.85
N LYS A 22 46.20 -28.76 46.28
CA LYS A 22 46.42 -28.00 45.03
C LYS A 22 45.66 -28.58 43.84
N GLU A 23 45.56 -29.91 43.76
CA GLU A 23 44.81 -30.59 42.70
C GLU A 23 43.30 -30.42 42.87
N SER A 24 42.79 -30.48 44.10
CA SER A 24 41.39 -30.14 44.45
C SER A 24 41.04 -28.71 44.01
N ASP A 25 41.90 -27.74 44.32
CA ASP A 25 41.63 -26.33 44.06
C ASP A 25 41.69 -26.00 42.56
N LYS A 26 42.65 -26.58 41.82
CA LYS A 26 42.67 -26.52 40.35
C LYS A 26 41.42 -27.11 39.72
N LYS A 27 40.89 -28.22 40.28
CA LYS A 27 39.67 -28.86 39.77
C LYS A 27 38.44 -27.98 40.00
N LYS A 28 38.33 -27.33 41.17
CA LYS A 28 37.26 -26.37 41.49
C LYS A 28 37.32 -25.10 40.64
N GLU A 29 38.51 -24.58 40.34
CA GLU A 29 38.67 -23.46 39.41
C GLU A 29 38.29 -23.84 37.98
N GLY A 30 38.65 -25.04 37.53
CA GLY A 30 38.26 -25.58 36.23
C GLY A 30 36.75 -25.76 36.07
N GLU A 31 36.04 -26.18 37.12
CA GLU A 31 34.57 -26.27 37.14
C GLU A 31 33.89 -24.89 37.14
N LYS A 32 34.38 -23.94 37.95
CA LYS A 32 33.87 -22.55 37.93
C LYS A 32 34.05 -21.90 36.57
N MET A 33 35.18 -22.11 35.90
CA MET A 33 35.43 -21.56 34.55
C MET A 33 34.45 -22.16 33.53
N LYS A 34 34.19 -23.47 33.60
CA LYS A 34 33.20 -24.15 32.74
C LYS A 34 31.78 -23.65 32.97
N ASP A 35 31.39 -23.34 34.20
CA ASP A 35 30.06 -22.79 34.50
C ASP A 35 29.91 -21.32 34.04
N ILE A 36 30.97 -20.53 34.14
CA ILE A 36 31.01 -19.16 33.58
C ILE A 36 30.89 -19.21 32.05
N ASP A 37 31.59 -20.13 31.39
CA ASP A 37 31.50 -20.30 29.94
C ASP A 37 30.13 -20.82 29.50
N LYS A 38 29.55 -21.79 30.21
CA LYS A 38 28.17 -22.24 29.96
C LYS A 38 27.15 -21.11 30.15
N LYS A 39 27.32 -20.26 31.17
CA LYS A 39 26.42 -19.11 31.40
C LYS A 39 26.56 -18.05 30.31
N LYS A 40 27.79 -17.72 29.90
CA LYS A 40 28.06 -16.84 28.75
C LYS A 40 27.50 -17.40 27.45
N GLU A 41 27.57 -18.72 27.26
CA GLU A 41 27.04 -19.40 26.09
C GLU A 41 25.52 -19.41 26.09
N MET A 42 24.86 -19.66 27.23
CA MET A 42 23.40 -19.52 27.38
C MET A 42 22.92 -18.09 27.13
N ASP A 43 23.61 -17.06 27.63
CA ASP A 43 23.26 -15.66 27.38
C ASP A 43 23.49 -15.25 25.92
N LYS A 44 24.56 -15.74 25.28
CA LYS A 44 24.76 -15.63 23.83
C LYS A 44 23.68 -16.36 23.05
N LYS A 45 23.22 -17.52 23.51
CA LYS A 45 22.12 -18.31 22.91
C LYS A 45 20.77 -17.60 23.10
N LYS A 46 20.52 -16.97 24.25
CA LYS A 46 19.32 -16.15 24.52
C LYS A 46 19.28 -14.87 23.66
N LYS A 47 20.42 -14.19 23.47
CA LYS A 47 20.55 -13.04 22.53
C LYS A 47 20.51 -13.45 21.05
N ARG A 48 20.97 -14.66 20.69
CA ARG A 48 20.81 -15.25 19.35
C ARG A 48 19.38 -15.72 19.08
N ASN A 49 18.65 -16.13 20.13
CA ASN A 49 17.27 -16.61 20.07
C ASN A 49 16.21 -15.49 20.19
N MET A 50 16.60 -14.22 20.32
CA MET A 50 15.69 -13.14 19.94
C MET A 50 15.54 -13.25 18.43
N THR A 51 14.50 -13.98 18.02
CA THR A 51 14.27 -14.38 16.64
C THR A 51 14.36 -13.17 15.73
N VAL A 52 14.88 -13.35 14.52
CA VAL A 52 15.00 -12.27 13.54
C VAL A 52 13.64 -11.54 13.37
N GLU A 53 12.54 -12.28 13.49
CA GLU A 53 11.18 -11.73 13.50
C GLU A 53 10.84 -10.87 14.73
N LEU A 54 11.26 -11.26 15.94
CA LEU A 54 11.10 -10.41 17.13
C LEU A 54 11.91 -9.11 17.03
N LYS A 55 13.11 -9.16 16.45
CA LYS A 55 13.91 -7.95 16.20
C LYS A 55 13.25 -7.02 15.17
N LYS A 56 12.64 -7.58 14.14
CA LYS A 56 11.87 -6.81 13.14
C LYS A 56 10.65 -6.16 13.77
N LEU A 57 9.91 -6.88 14.60
CA LEU A 57 8.74 -6.34 15.31
C LEU A 57 9.16 -5.19 16.23
N HIS A 58 10.21 -5.39 17.03
CA HIS A 58 10.73 -4.34 17.91
C HIS A 58 11.23 -3.11 17.14
N LEU A 59 11.87 -3.31 15.98
CA LEU A 59 12.25 -2.19 15.10
C LEU A 59 11.02 -1.43 14.62
N ILE A 60 9.95 -2.13 14.22
CA ILE A 60 8.70 -1.52 13.77
C ILE A 60 8.05 -0.69 14.90
N GLU A 61 8.05 -1.20 16.13
CA GLU A 61 7.60 -0.46 17.32
C GLU A 61 8.41 0.81 17.54
N ILE A 62 9.74 0.70 17.58
CA ILE A 62 10.64 1.87 17.74
C ILE A 62 10.40 2.91 16.64
N MET A 63 10.23 2.46 15.39
CA MET A 63 9.95 3.36 14.27
C MET A 63 8.61 4.07 14.45
N SER A 64 7.56 3.34 14.83
CA SER A 64 6.23 3.92 15.09
C SER A 64 6.28 4.99 16.18
N ASP A 65 6.93 4.68 17.30
CA ASP A 65 7.08 5.61 18.44
C ASP A 65 7.89 6.85 18.03
N PHE A 66 8.96 6.66 17.27
CA PHE A 66 9.79 7.75 16.77
C PHE A 66 8.97 8.72 15.90
N PHE A 67 8.18 8.22 14.95
CA PHE A 67 7.35 9.07 14.08
C PHE A 67 6.24 9.79 14.85
N GLN A 68 5.73 9.20 15.94
CA GLN A 68 4.71 9.79 16.79
C GLN A 68 5.26 10.88 17.73
N SER A 69 6.57 10.91 17.99
CA SER A 69 7.19 11.86 18.91
C SER A 69 6.93 13.34 18.54
N PRO A 70 6.56 14.21 19.51
CA PRO A 70 6.11 15.58 19.23
C PRO A 70 7.22 16.57 18.85
N GLY A 71 8.45 16.12 18.56
CA GLY A 71 9.61 17.00 18.31
C GLY A 71 10.05 17.15 16.86
N SER A 72 9.50 16.35 15.92
CA SER A 72 9.95 16.35 14.52
C SER A 72 8.98 17.11 13.60
N SER A 73 9.49 17.96 12.72
CA SER A 73 8.66 18.61 11.70
C SER A 73 8.14 17.58 10.67
N PRO A 74 6.96 17.78 10.07
CA PRO A 74 6.46 16.89 9.03
C PRO A 74 7.45 16.66 7.88
N ALA A 75 8.18 17.70 7.48
CA ALA A 75 9.20 17.62 6.43
C ALA A 75 10.38 16.70 6.81
N VAL A 76 10.85 16.76 8.07
CA VAL A 76 11.92 15.88 8.57
C VAL A 76 11.43 14.44 8.62
N ARG A 77 10.21 14.19 9.11
CA ARG A 77 9.62 12.84 9.10
C ARG A 77 9.56 12.27 7.69
N ASN A 78 9.09 13.05 6.71
CA ASN A 78 8.99 12.61 5.33
C ASN A 78 10.37 12.34 4.72
N ALA A 79 11.35 13.19 4.97
CA ALA A 79 12.73 12.98 4.51
C ALA A 79 13.33 11.69 5.09
N LEU A 80 13.12 11.43 6.38
CA LEU A 80 13.54 10.18 7.02
C LEU A 80 12.81 8.97 6.44
N PHE A 81 11.49 9.06 6.24
CA PHE A 81 10.69 7.99 5.68
C PHE A 81 11.16 7.62 4.25
N LEU A 82 11.38 8.62 3.39
CA LEU A 82 11.95 8.43 2.04
C LEU A 82 13.34 7.79 2.08
N SER A 83 14.19 8.19 3.04
CA SER A 83 15.54 7.63 3.21
C SER A 83 15.52 6.19 3.74
N LEU A 84 14.57 5.87 4.61
CA LEU A 84 14.38 4.53 5.17
C LEU A 84 13.76 3.57 4.15
N PHE A 85 12.97 4.07 3.20
CA PHE A 85 12.30 3.23 2.21
C PHE A 85 12.50 3.78 0.78
N PRO A 86 13.73 3.80 0.24
CA PRO A 86 13.94 4.22 -1.15
C PRO A 86 13.31 3.22 -2.14
N ALA A 87 13.11 3.64 -3.39
CA ALA A 87 12.45 2.83 -4.43
C ALA A 87 13.07 1.44 -4.63
N ASP A 88 14.41 1.33 -4.54
CA ASP A 88 15.16 0.09 -4.75
C ASP A 88 15.40 -0.71 -3.46
N SER A 89 14.65 -0.41 -2.40
CA SER A 89 14.84 -1.03 -1.10
C SER A 89 14.31 -2.46 -1.04
N SER A 90 15.05 -3.41 -0.46
CA SER A 90 14.49 -4.72 -0.10
C SER A 90 13.55 -4.68 1.12
N ARG A 91 13.33 -3.50 1.73
CA ARG A 91 12.62 -3.31 3.00
C ARG A 91 11.09 -3.20 2.88
N HIS A 92 10.51 -3.51 1.72
CA HIS A 92 9.06 -3.43 1.47
C HIS A 92 8.20 -4.18 2.50
N LYS A 93 8.66 -5.34 2.99
CA LYS A 93 7.93 -6.10 4.04
C LYS A 93 7.90 -5.35 5.38
N ILE A 94 8.99 -4.67 5.75
CA ILE A 94 9.05 -3.88 6.99
C ILE A 94 8.13 -2.67 6.87
N LEU A 95 8.12 -2.01 5.70
CA LEU A 95 7.21 -0.91 5.41
C LEU A 95 5.75 -1.36 5.51
N GLY A 96 5.39 -2.47 4.87
CA GLY A 96 4.06 -3.05 4.93
C GLY A 96 3.60 -3.29 6.37
N ASN A 97 4.40 -4.02 7.16
CA ASN A 97 4.08 -4.31 8.55
C ASN A 97 3.97 -3.03 9.41
N LEU A 98 4.84 -2.04 9.18
CA LEU A 98 4.79 -0.75 9.87
C LEU A 98 3.50 0.00 9.57
N VAL A 99 3.06 0.02 8.30
CA VAL A 99 1.81 0.66 7.90
C VAL A 99 0.60 -0.12 8.42
N SER A 100 0.57 -1.45 8.34
CA SER A 100 -0.49 -2.29 8.94
C SER A 100 -0.61 -2.07 10.45
N MET A 101 0.52 -1.97 11.16
CA MET A 101 0.52 -1.61 12.57
C MET A 101 -0.02 -0.20 12.79
N ALA A 102 0.41 0.78 11.99
CA ALA A 102 -0.04 2.17 12.08
C ALA A 102 -1.55 2.34 11.81
N ILE A 103 -2.13 1.56 10.90
CA ILE A 103 -3.59 1.51 10.70
C ILE A 103 -4.27 1.00 11.98
N THR A 104 -3.74 -0.09 12.55
CA THR A 104 -4.31 -0.72 13.74
C THR A 104 -4.20 0.15 14.99
N THR A 105 -3.08 0.84 15.18
CA THR A 105 -2.81 1.75 16.30
C THR A 105 -3.25 3.19 16.05
N GLN A 106 -3.82 3.47 14.87
CA GLN A 106 -4.22 4.81 14.41
C GLN A 106 -3.09 5.85 14.44
N ASN A 107 -1.85 5.43 14.14
CA ASN A 107 -0.69 6.32 14.11
C ASN A 107 -0.69 7.21 12.85
N LYS A 108 -1.33 8.38 12.99
CA LYS A 108 -1.44 9.40 11.91
C LYS A 108 -0.10 9.82 11.32
N ALA A 109 0.95 9.91 12.13
CA ALA A 109 2.24 10.42 11.66
C ALA A 109 2.90 9.46 10.66
N VAL A 110 2.86 8.16 10.95
CA VAL A 110 3.34 7.09 10.05
C VAL A 110 2.48 7.03 8.79
N LEU A 111 1.14 7.08 8.93
CA LEU A 111 0.23 7.02 7.78
C LEU A 111 0.44 8.20 6.85
N ASN A 112 0.52 9.43 7.37
CA ASN A 112 0.78 10.61 6.56
C ASN A 112 2.15 10.51 5.86
N ALA A 113 3.21 10.09 6.56
CA ALA A 113 4.52 9.90 5.95
C ALA A 113 4.50 8.84 4.84
N ALA A 114 3.77 7.74 5.03
CA ALA A 114 3.55 6.72 4.00
C ALA A 114 2.77 7.28 2.80
N GLY A 115 1.76 8.13 3.02
CA GLY A 115 1.03 8.79 1.94
C GLY A 115 1.92 9.69 1.08
N ILE A 116 2.79 10.48 1.72
CA ILE A 116 3.76 11.33 1.04
C ILE A 116 4.79 10.48 0.30
N TRP A 117 5.25 9.40 0.92
CA TRP A 117 6.14 8.43 0.30
C TRP A 117 5.55 7.83 -0.97
N MET A 118 4.29 7.40 -0.94
CA MET A 118 3.59 6.87 -2.13
C MET A 118 3.52 7.91 -3.24
N GLN A 119 3.18 9.17 -2.90
CA GLN A 119 3.13 10.24 -3.90
C GLN A 119 4.51 10.56 -4.49
N GLN A 120 5.56 10.64 -3.66
CA GLN A 120 6.91 10.97 -4.13
C GLN A 120 7.58 9.85 -4.96
N LEU A 121 7.21 8.59 -4.75
CA LEU A 121 7.64 7.50 -5.64
C LEU A 121 6.69 7.30 -6.82
N GLY A 122 5.54 7.97 -6.83
CA GLY A 122 4.43 7.72 -7.74
C GLY A 122 3.48 6.66 -7.17
N SER A 123 2.21 7.02 -7.03
CA SER A 123 1.19 6.15 -6.41
C SER A 123 0.85 4.92 -7.28
N THR A 124 1.20 4.94 -8.57
CA THR A 124 1.08 3.82 -9.51
C THR A 124 2.37 3.01 -9.69
N SER A 125 3.45 3.36 -8.99
CA SER A 125 4.73 2.65 -9.06
C SER A 125 4.63 1.23 -8.48
N LEU A 126 5.55 0.34 -8.87
CA LEU A 126 5.63 -1.03 -8.34
C LEU A 126 5.74 -1.07 -6.81
N GLN A 127 6.39 -0.07 -6.22
CA GLN A 127 6.57 0.06 -4.77
C GLN A 127 5.25 0.41 -4.07
N SER A 128 4.55 1.44 -4.56
CA SER A 128 3.23 1.84 -4.04
C SER A 128 2.19 0.73 -4.21
N VAL A 129 2.19 0.08 -5.36
CA VAL A 129 1.32 -1.07 -5.65
C VAL A 129 1.71 -2.27 -4.77
N GLY A 130 3.00 -2.50 -4.53
CA GLY A 130 3.48 -3.54 -3.62
C GLY A 130 3.01 -3.33 -2.18
N LEU A 131 3.04 -2.09 -1.69
CA LEU A 131 2.47 -1.73 -0.39
C LEU A 131 0.96 -1.98 -0.35
N ALA A 132 0.22 -1.55 -1.37
CA ALA A 132 -1.22 -1.80 -1.46
C ALA A 132 -1.55 -3.31 -1.43
N ARG A 133 -0.81 -4.15 -2.18
CA ARG A 133 -0.98 -5.62 -2.15
C ARG A 133 -0.72 -6.19 -0.76
N HIS A 134 0.30 -5.70 -0.06
CA HIS A 134 0.60 -6.13 1.30
C HIS A 134 -0.57 -5.83 2.25
N LEU A 135 -1.08 -4.59 2.25
CA LEU A 135 -2.21 -4.21 3.10
C LEU A 135 -3.48 -5.00 2.76
N LEU A 136 -3.76 -5.19 1.48
CA LEU A 136 -4.90 -6.00 1.04
C LEU A 136 -4.76 -7.46 1.52
N SER A 137 -3.56 -8.03 1.47
CA SER A 137 -3.28 -9.37 2.02
C SER A 137 -3.55 -9.40 3.53
N ASP A 138 -3.09 -8.41 4.29
CA ASP A 138 -3.26 -8.39 5.75
C ASP A 138 -4.73 -8.29 6.16
N TYR A 139 -5.50 -7.40 5.52
CA TYR A 139 -6.86 -7.07 5.95
C TYR A 139 -7.96 -7.88 5.26
N PHE A 140 -7.75 -8.36 4.03
CA PHE A 140 -8.77 -9.13 3.30
C PHE A 140 -8.48 -10.63 3.25
N VAL A 141 -7.22 -11.05 3.43
CA VAL A 141 -6.84 -12.48 3.38
C VAL A 141 -6.48 -13.02 4.77
N LEU A 142 -5.55 -12.38 5.47
CA LEU A 142 -5.04 -12.89 6.75
C LEU A 142 -5.97 -12.58 7.93
N THR A 143 -6.54 -11.37 7.96
CA THR A 143 -7.35 -10.89 9.09
C THR A 143 -8.66 -10.21 8.64
N PRO A 144 -9.58 -10.93 7.95
CA PRO A 144 -10.81 -10.36 7.39
C PRO A 144 -11.74 -9.72 8.43
N LYS A 145 -11.66 -10.14 9.70
CA LYS A 145 -12.41 -9.53 10.81
C LYS A 145 -11.93 -8.11 11.17
N SER A 146 -10.82 -7.65 10.60
CA SER A 146 -10.22 -6.35 10.89
C SER A 146 -10.46 -5.30 9.80
N ILE A 147 -11.29 -5.60 8.79
CA ILE A 147 -11.66 -4.63 7.73
C ILE A 147 -12.27 -3.35 8.33
N ASP A 148 -12.98 -3.44 9.45
CA ASP A 148 -13.54 -2.26 10.14
C ASP A 148 -12.48 -1.24 10.57
N LYS A 149 -11.22 -1.66 10.76
CA LYS A 149 -10.11 -0.73 11.04
C LYS A 149 -9.80 0.18 9.84
N LEU A 150 -10.13 -0.25 8.63
CA LEU A 150 -9.93 0.51 7.41
C LEU A 150 -11.01 1.59 7.20
N LYS A 151 -12.20 1.46 7.80
CA LYS A 151 -13.31 2.41 7.62
C LYS A 151 -12.95 3.84 8.01
N GLN A 152 -12.15 4.02 9.06
CA GLN A 152 -11.75 5.34 9.56
C GLN A 152 -10.58 5.97 8.79
N LEU A 153 -9.96 5.27 7.84
CA LEU A 153 -8.76 5.75 7.14
C LEU A 153 -8.97 7.07 6.40
N PRO A 154 -10.06 7.28 5.63
CA PRO A 154 -10.30 8.54 4.95
C PRO A 154 -10.27 9.74 5.90
N THR A 155 -10.85 9.61 7.09
CA THR A 155 -10.86 10.68 8.10
C THR A 155 -9.54 10.79 8.88
N LEU A 156 -8.88 9.66 9.13
CA LEU A 156 -7.66 9.58 9.95
C LEU A 156 -6.43 10.12 9.19
N ALA A 157 -6.27 9.71 7.93
CA ALA A 157 -5.13 10.01 7.07
C ALA A 157 -5.60 10.10 5.59
N PRO A 158 -6.32 11.18 5.21
CA PRO A 158 -6.95 11.30 3.89
C PRO A 158 -5.94 11.22 2.74
N HIS A 159 -4.76 11.84 2.90
CA HIS A 159 -3.75 11.87 1.84
C HIS A 159 -3.14 10.48 1.59
N PHE A 160 -2.87 9.72 2.66
CA PHE A 160 -2.49 8.31 2.54
C PHE A 160 -3.58 7.48 1.89
N THR A 161 -4.82 7.66 2.34
CA THR A 161 -5.96 6.89 1.85
C THR A 161 -6.20 7.13 0.36
N ALA A 162 -6.07 8.37 -0.11
CA ALA A 162 -6.19 8.67 -1.53
C ALA A 162 -5.07 8.05 -2.36
N ASN A 163 -3.80 8.17 -1.93
CA ASN A 163 -2.69 7.53 -2.64
C ASN A 163 -2.76 6.00 -2.61
N LEU A 164 -3.23 5.42 -1.50
CA LEU A 164 -3.54 4.01 -1.39
C LEU A 164 -4.64 3.59 -2.36
N LEU A 165 -5.70 4.38 -2.50
CA LEU A 165 -6.79 4.11 -3.43
C LEU A 165 -6.32 4.14 -4.89
N THR A 166 -5.43 5.08 -5.25
CA THR A 166 -4.76 5.10 -6.56
C THR A 166 -3.98 3.81 -6.78
N ALA A 167 -3.16 3.38 -5.81
CA ALA A 167 -2.37 2.15 -5.91
C ALA A 167 -3.23 0.89 -5.97
N ILE A 168 -4.31 0.82 -5.20
CA ILE A 168 -5.29 -0.26 -5.24
C ILE A 168 -5.92 -0.35 -6.63
N GLY A 169 -6.20 0.79 -7.28
CA GLY A 169 -6.67 0.86 -8.66
C GLY A 169 -5.81 0.07 -9.65
N GLU A 170 -4.48 0.08 -9.44
CA GLU A 170 -3.50 -0.70 -10.23
C GLU A 170 -3.38 -2.16 -9.77
N VAL A 171 -3.67 -2.49 -8.49
CA VAL A 171 -3.67 -3.89 -8.01
C VAL A 171 -4.68 -4.75 -8.77
N TYR A 172 -5.81 -4.15 -9.14
CA TYR A 172 -6.95 -4.77 -9.83
C TYR A 172 -7.17 -4.15 -11.21
N GLU A 173 -6.09 -3.83 -11.92
CA GLU A 173 -6.16 -3.31 -13.30
C GLU A 173 -6.81 -4.32 -14.27
N ASP A 174 -6.50 -5.60 -14.12
CA ASP A 174 -6.84 -6.68 -15.04
C ASP A 174 -7.84 -7.71 -14.48
N LYS A 175 -8.22 -7.56 -13.20
CA LYS A 175 -9.09 -8.50 -12.47
C LYS A 175 -10.07 -7.78 -11.56
N ASP A 176 -11.13 -8.47 -11.15
CA ASP A 176 -12.10 -7.90 -10.21
C ASP A 176 -11.57 -7.90 -8.76
N PRO A 177 -11.73 -6.78 -8.03
CA PRO A 177 -11.54 -6.72 -6.58
C PRO A 177 -12.59 -7.54 -5.83
N PRO A 178 -12.26 -8.04 -4.61
CA PRO A 178 -13.25 -8.63 -3.71
C PRO A 178 -14.41 -7.68 -3.44
N ILE A 179 -15.61 -8.22 -3.26
CA ILE A 179 -16.83 -7.43 -3.07
C ILE A 179 -16.75 -6.56 -1.80
N GLU A 180 -16.11 -7.07 -0.75
CA GLU A 180 -15.89 -6.34 0.49
C GLU A 180 -15.00 -5.10 0.28
N LEU A 181 -14.04 -5.17 -0.65
CA LEU A 181 -13.18 -4.04 -1.00
C LEU A 181 -13.98 -2.99 -1.78
N LEU A 182 -14.80 -3.41 -2.75
CA LEU A 182 -15.68 -2.48 -3.49
C LEU A 182 -16.67 -1.79 -2.58
N ARG A 183 -17.28 -2.53 -1.64
CA ARG A 183 -18.16 -1.98 -0.62
C ARG A 183 -17.43 -0.95 0.25
N LEU A 184 -16.26 -1.29 0.79
CA LEU A 184 -15.44 -0.38 1.60
C LEU A 184 -15.08 0.91 0.85
N ILE A 185 -14.65 0.80 -0.40
CA ILE A 185 -14.31 1.96 -1.24
C ILE A 185 -15.55 2.80 -1.54
N SER A 186 -16.70 2.16 -1.76
CA SER A 186 -17.96 2.87 -1.97
C SER A 186 -18.33 3.68 -0.74
N GLU A 187 -18.23 3.10 0.46
CA GLU A 187 -18.43 3.78 1.74
C GLU A 187 -17.45 4.95 1.92
N TRP A 188 -16.15 4.73 1.63
CA TRP A 188 -15.14 5.78 1.71
C TRP A 188 -15.46 7.01 0.85
N ILE A 189 -15.86 6.80 -0.41
CA ILE A 189 -16.14 7.89 -1.35
C ILE A 189 -17.47 8.57 -1.02
N GLU A 190 -18.48 7.79 -0.63
CA GLU A 190 -19.79 8.30 -0.24
C GLU A 190 -19.71 9.22 0.99
N GLU A 191 -18.99 8.79 2.02
CA GLU A 191 -18.82 9.56 3.26
C GLU A 191 -17.80 10.70 3.10
N ASN A 192 -16.79 10.55 2.22
CA ASN A 192 -15.71 11.51 2.05
C ASN A 192 -15.44 11.83 0.56
N PRO A 193 -16.33 12.54 -0.17
CA PRO A 193 -16.16 12.78 -1.60
C PRO A 193 -14.88 13.54 -1.99
N SER A 194 -14.38 14.42 -1.11
CA SER A 194 -13.13 15.15 -1.30
C SER A 194 -11.87 14.26 -1.28
N LEU A 195 -11.99 13.01 -0.81
CA LEU A 195 -10.91 12.03 -0.78
C LEU A 195 -10.26 11.86 -2.16
N LEU A 196 -11.08 11.82 -3.22
CA LEU A 196 -10.62 11.62 -4.59
C LEU A 196 -9.69 12.74 -5.09
N LEU A 197 -9.71 13.89 -4.45
CA LEU A 197 -8.96 15.09 -4.85
C LEU A 197 -7.89 15.47 -3.84
N THR A 198 -7.84 14.79 -2.70
CA THR A 198 -6.86 15.06 -1.64
C THR A 198 -5.41 15.10 -2.15
N PRO A 199 -4.97 14.26 -3.12
CA PRO A 199 -3.62 14.36 -3.66
C PRO A 199 -3.30 15.71 -4.33
N LEU A 200 -4.32 16.45 -4.77
CA LEU A 200 -4.18 17.75 -5.44
C LEU A 200 -4.21 18.95 -4.48
N MET A 201 -4.73 18.77 -3.26
CA MET A 201 -5.06 19.88 -2.36
C MET A 201 -3.86 20.37 -1.55
N ASP A 202 -2.96 19.46 -1.15
CA ASP A 202 -1.85 19.78 -0.26
C ASP A 202 -0.51 19.61 -0.97
N ASN A 203 0.34 20.64 -0.89
CA ASN A 203 1.75 20.47 -1.20
C ASN A 203 2.37 19.57 -0.11
N PRO A 204 2.96 18.42 -0.48
CA PRO A 204 3.57 17.54 0.49
C PRO A 204 4.65 18.29 1.28
N PRO A 205 4.69 18.21 2.63
CA PRO A 205 5.75 18.85 3.38
C PRO A 205 7.05 18.11 3.13
N LEU A 206 7.86 18.62 2.22
CA LEU A 206 9.14 18.06 1.81
C LEU A 206 10.30 18.83 2.45
N PRO A 207 11.49 18.21 2.57
CA PRO A 207 12.69 18.95 2.95
C PRO A 207 12.97 20.10 1.98
N ILE A 208 13.73 21.10 2.45
CA ILE A 208 14.10 22.27 1.65
C ILE A 208 14.74 21.81 0.33
N GLY A 209 14.24 22.33 -0.80
CA GLY A 209 14.69 21.95 -2.14
C GLY A 209 14.00 20.71 -2.73
N GLY A 210 13.11 20.05 -1.98
CA GLY A 210 12.30 18.94 -2.49
C GLY A 210 11.25 19.44 -3.51
N ILE A 211 11.28 18.85 -4.71
CA ILE A 211 10.29 19.12 -5.75
C ILE A 211 9.17 18.08 -5.62
N PRO A 212 7.91 18.49 -5.43
CA PRO A 212 6.81 17.55 -5.31
C PRO A 212 6.58 16.84 -6.64
N MET A 213 6.53 15.51 -6.60
CA MET A 213 6.02 14.72 -7.72
C MET A 213 4.58 15.11 -8.07
N THR A 214 4.28 15.07 -9.38
CA THR A 214 2.94 15.32 -9.88
C THR A 214 1.96 14.29 -9.29
N PRO A 215 0.94 14.72 -8.55
CA PRO A 215 -0.02 13.80 -7.94
C PRO A 215 -0.88 13.09 -8.99
N ILE A 216 -1.25 11.84 -8.70
CA ILE A 216 -2.19 11.05 -9.49
C ILE A 216 -3.40 10.74 -8.61
N THR A 217 -4.59 11.15 -9.06
CA THR A 217 -5.83 10.87 -8.33
C THR A 217 -6.30 9.43 -8.54
N PRO A 218 -7.15 8.89 -7.63
CA PRO A 218 -7.72 7.55 -7.80
C PRO A 218 -8.73 7.44 -8.94
N ILE A 219 -9.23 8.58 -9.45
CA ILE A 219 -10.44 8.65 -10.27
C ILE A 219 -10.30 7.82 -11.55
N ALA A 220 -9.18 7.93 -12.26
CA ALA A 220 -8.99 7.22 -13.53
C ALA A 220 -8.93 5.69 -13.34
N GLY A 221 -8.23 5.22 -12.29
CA GLY A 221 -8.12 3.79 -11.98
C GLY A 221 -9.46 3.18 -11.56
N LEU A 222 -10.27 3.93 -10.80
CA LEU A 222 -11.61 3.48 -10.40
C LEU A 222 -12.61 3.53 -11.57
N PHE A 223 -12.54 4.53 -12.45
CA PHE A 223 -13.32 4.51 -13.70
C PHE A 223 -12.94 3.31 -14.56
N ARG A 224 -11.64 2.96 -14.68
CA ARG A 224 -11.19 1.76 -15.38
C ARG A 224 -11.87 0.50 -14.86
N TRP A 225 -12.00 0.36 -13.53
CA TRP A 225 -12.73 -0.76 -12.95
C TRP A 225 -14.17 -0.80 -13.43
N CYS A 226 -14.91 0.31 -13.27
CA CYS A 226 -16.31 0.38 -13.67
C CYS A 226 -16.49 0.14 -15.18
N ILE A 227 -15.65 0.71 -16.03
CA ILE A 227 -15.71 0.58 -17.49
C ILE A 227 -15.49 -0.87 -17.92
N LEU A 228 -14.50 -1.55 -17.33
CA LEU A 228 -14.12 -2.90 -17.75
C LEU A 228 -14.90 -4.01 -17.04
N SER A 229 -15.56 -3.72 -15.91
CA SER A 229 -16.27 -4.73 -15.13
C SER A 229 -17.29 -5.56 -15.92
N PRO A 230 -18.05 -5.01 -16.90
CA PRO A 230 -18.99 -5.82 -17.69
C PRO A 230 -18.28 -6.87 -18.56
N LEU A 231 -16.99 -6.65 -18.87
CA LEU A 231 -16.21 -7.48 -19.80
C LEU A 231 -15.26 -8.47 -19.10
N ARG A 232 -15.02 -8.32 -17.80
CA ARG A 232 -14.14 -9.20 -17.00
C ARG A 232 -14.71 -10.60 -16.73
N TYR A 233 -15.78 -10.94 -17.44
CA TYR A 233 -16.48 -12.22 -17.36
C TYR A 233 -15.53 -13.41 -17.55
N ASP A 234 -15.55 -14.34 -16.60
CA ASP A 234 -15.26 -15.76 -16.83
C ASP A 234 -16.14 -16.64 -15.91
N ASN A 235 -16.68 -17.70 -16.48
CA ASN A 235 -17.61 -18.75 -16.01
C ASN A 235 -18.37 -18.66 -14.64
N ALA A 236 -19.70 -18.64 -14.78
CA ALA A 236 -20.79 -19.39 -14.12
C ALA A 236 -20.90 -19.63 -12.58
N GLU A 237 -19.90 -19.40 -11.73
CA GLU A 237 -19.99 -20.02 -10.39
C GLU A 237 -20.90 -19.33 -9.36
N ASN A 238 -21.29 -18.06 -9.49
CA ASN A 238 -22.25 -17.44 -8.55
C ASN A 238 -23.01 -16.22 -9.12
N ALA A 239 -24.23 -16.42 -9.61
CA ALA A 239 -25.06 -15.34 -10.19
C ALA A 239 -25.49 -14.27 -9.16
N ALA A 240 -25.69 -14.63 -7.89
CA ALA A 240 -26.08 -13.68 -6.84
C ALA A 240 -24.96 -12.68 -6.53
N ASN A 241 -23.73 -13.17 -6.30
CA ASN A 241 -22.56 -12.32 -6.07
C ASN A 241 -22.27 -11.40 -7.27
N ARG A 242 -22.63 -11.83 -8.48
CA ARG A 242 -22.48 -11.03 -9.70
C ARG A 242 -23.38 -9.80 -9.71
N GLU A 243 -24.66 -9.98 -9.38
CA GLU A 243 -25.58 -8.84 -9.35
C GLU A 243 -25.17 -7.86 -8.25
N GLU A 244 -24.72 -8.37 -7.10
CA GLU A 244 -24.21 -7.53 -6.02
C GLU A 244 -22.94 -6.75 -6.43
N LEU A 245 -21.98 -7.41 -7.08
CA LEU A 245 -20.80 -6.74 -7.66
C LEU A 245 -21.20 -5.66 -8.66
N ARG A 246 -22.17 -5.95 -9.54
CA ARG A 246 -22.67 -5.00 -10.53
C ARG A 246 -23.29 -3.78 -9.87
N VAL A 247 -24.07 -3.96 -8.81
CA VAL A 247 -24.64 -2.86 -8.00
C VAL A 247 -23.54 -1.98 -7.42
N PHE A 248 -22.49 -2.57 -6.82
CA PHE A 248 -21.38 -1.80 -6.29
C PHE A 248 -20.60 -1.05 -7.38
N TYR A 249 -20.34 -1.66 -8.54
CA TYR A 249 -19.70 -0.95 -9.65
C TYR A 249 -20.53 0.22 -10.17
N SER A 250 -21.84 0.06 -10.28
CA SER A 250 -22.73 1.15 -10.66
C SER A 250 -22.75 2.26 -9.61
N LYS A 251 -22.75 1.90 -8.31
CA LYS A 251 -22.63 2.87 -7.21
C LYS A 251 -21.30 3.63 -7.28
N VAL A 252 -20.17 2.95 -7.45
CA VAL A 252 -18.86 3.59 -7.59
C VAL A 252 -18.82 4.50 -8.82
N GLN A 253 -19.31 4.05 -9.98
CA GLN A 253 -19.42 4.88 -11.18
C GLN A 253 -20.19 6.18 -10.90
N GLN A 254 -21.35 6.09 -10.24
CA GLN A 254 -22.15 7.25 -9.87
C GLN A 254 -21.40 8.18 -8.91
N LEU A 255 -20.83 7.64 -7.82
CA LEU A 255 -20.07 8.43 -6.85
C LEU A 255 -18.89 9.16 -7.48
N LEU A 256 -18.19 8.51 -8.43
CA LEU A 256 -17.11 9.14 -9.20
C LEU A 256 -17.64 10.28 -10.06
N MET A 257 -18.73 10.07 -10.80
CA MET A 257 -19.35 11.12 -11.62
C MET A 257 -19.79 12.31 -10.77
N ASP A 258 -20.48 12.07 -9.66
CA ASP A 258 -20.95 13.11 -8.74
C ASP A 258 -19.77 13.88 -8.14
N SER A 259 -18.67 13.20 -7.84
CA SER A 259 -17.46 13.85 -7.30
C SER A 259 -16.74 14.68 -8.36
N VAL A 260 -16.66 14.19 -9.60
CA VAL A 260 -16.05 14.92 -10.73
C VAL A 260 -16.90 16.13 -11.13
N LEU A 261 -18.22 16.02 -11.17
CA LEU A 261 -19.11 17.15 -11.48
C LEU A 261 -19.10 18.23 -10.39
N ARG A 262 -18.83 17.84 -9.13
CA ARG A 262 -18.66 18.78 -8.01
C ARG A 262 -17.31 19.51 -8.02
N LEU A 263 -16.41 19.21 -8.96
CA LEU A 263 -15.19 19.98 -9.15
C LEU A 263 -15.56 21.41 -9.53
N THR A 264 -15.42 22.32 -8.56
CA THR A 264 -15.46 23.75 -8.84
C THR A 264 -14.32 24.09 -9.79
N ASN A 265 -14.53 25.03 -10.72
CA ASN A 265 -13.52 25.50 -11.68
C ASN A 265 -12.36 26.29 -11.03
N ASN A 266 -11.97 25.93 -9.81
CA ASN A 266 -10.81 26.45 -9.12
C ASN A 266 -9.57 25.81 -9.78
N GLY A 267 -8.55 26.61 -10.10
CA GLY A 267 -7.46 26.23 -11.01
C GLY A 267 -6.71 24.92 -10.72
N SER A 268 -6.73 24.41 -9.47
CA SER A 268 -6.12 23.13 -9.06
C SER A 268 -6.84 21.90 -9.63
N ASN A 269 -8.14 21.99 -9.92
CA ASN A 269 -8.97 20.86 -10.30
C ASN A 269 -8.82 20.45 -11.78
N LYS A 270 -8.10 21.26 -12.57
CA LYS A 270 -7.80 21.01 -13.99
C LYS A 270 -6.90 19.78 -14.23
N HIS A 271 -6.28 19.28 -13.18
CA HIS A 271 -5.32 18.17 -13.22
C HIS A 271 -5.82 16.91 -12.49
N ALA A 272 -7.13 16.74 -12.35
CA ALA A 272 -7.68 15.59 -11.63
C ALA A 272 -7.52 14.27 -12.39
N ILE A 273 -7.69 14.27 -13.71
CA ILE A 273 -7.73 13.03 -14.50
C ILE A 273 -6.72 13.07 -15.65
N SER A 274 -5.82 12.08 -15.68
CA SER A 274 -4.86 11.94 -16.78
C SER A 274 -5.55 11.44 -18.05
N ALA A 275 -5.40 12.17 -19.15
CA ALA A 275 -5.84 11.73 -20.48
C ALA A 275 -5.18 10.39 -20.87
N GLN A 276 -3.93 10.17 -20.45
CA GLN A 276 -3.20 8.94 -20.75
C GLN A 276 -3.81 7.72 -20.04
N HIS A 277 -4.30 7.87 -18.80
CA HIS A 277 -4.96 6.77 -18.08
C HIS A 277 -6.32 6.43 -18.69
N LEU A 278 -7.10 7.44 -19.10
CA LEU A 278 -8.33 7.20 -19.86
C LEU A 278 -8.03 6.56 -21.22
N ALA A 279 -7.02 7.03 -21.94
CA ALA A 279 -6.58 6.45 -23.21
C ALA A 279 -6.16 4.99 -23.05
N SER A 280 -5.41 4.66 -21.98
CA SER A 280 -5.05 3.28 -21.65
C SER A 280 -6.30 2.40 -21.44
N THR A 281 -7.27 2.90 -20.68
CA THR A 281 -8.56 2.23 -20.46
C THR A 281 -9.32 2.02 -21.76
N THR A 282 -9.37 3.02 -22.64
CA THR A 282 -10.01 2.92 -23.96
C THR A 282 -9.33 1.86 -24.81
N ARG A 283 -7.99 1.80 -24.85
CA ARG A 283 -7.28 0.74 -25.58
C ARG A 283 -7.59 -0.66 -25.03
N LEU A 284 -7.61 -0.80 -23.71
CA LEU A 284 -7.93 -2.08 -23.07
C LEU A 284 -9.38 -2.50 -23.34
N LEU A 285 -10.32 -1.57 -23.32
CA LEU A 285 -11.71 -1.80 -23.72
C LEU A 285 -11.76 -2.28 -25.18
N THR A 286 -11.18 -1.53 -26.11
CA THR A 286 -11.15 -1.88 -27.54
C THR A 286 -10.55 -3.26 -27.77
N ALA A 287 -9.43 -3.58 -27.11
CA ALA A 287 -8.80 -4.90 -27.20
C ALA A 287 -9.73 -6.02 -26.70
N ASN A 288 -10.45 -5.81 -25.58
CA ASN A 288 -11.41 -6.80 -25.08
C ASN A 288 -12.60 -6.98 -26.04
N LEU A 289 -13.09 -5.90 -26.65
CA LEU A 289 -14.18 -5.95 -27.62
C LEU A 289 -13.77 -6.66 -28.91
N GLN A 290 -12.52 -6.50 -29.36
CA GLN A 290 -12.00 -7.15 -30.56
C GLN A 290 -11.66 -8.63 -30.33
N ASN A 291 -11.12 -8.98 -29.17
CA ASN A 291 -10.63 -10.33 -28.88
C ASN A 291 -11.74 -11.32 -28.50
N ARG A 292 -12.93 -10.85 -28.12
CA ARG A 292 -14.03 -11.70 -27.66
C ARG A 292 -15.23 -11.57 -28.60
N SER A 293 -15.39 -12.54 -29.51
CA SER A 293 -16.46 -12.54 -30.52
C SER A 293 -17.87 -12.79 -29.96
N ASN A 294 -17.99 -13.35 -28.75
CA ASN A 294 -19.26 -13.76 -28.14
C ASN A 294 -19.61 -12.97 -26.85
N ILE A 295 -19.21 -11.70 -26.76
CA ILE A 295 -19.67 -10.85 -25.64
C ILE A 295 -21.16 -10.57 -25.83
N ASP A 296 -21.95 -10.73 -24.77
CA ASP A 296 -23.34 -10.29 -24.75
C ASP A 296 -23.45 -8.80 -25.08
N THR A 297 -24.29 -8.47 -26.06
CA THR A 297 -24.52 -7.09 -26.52
C THR A 297 -24.83 -6.16 -25.35
N SER A 298 -25.59 -6.62 -24.35
CA SER A 298 -25.94 -5.80 -23.19
C SER A 298 -24.71 -5.40 -22.34
N LEU A 299 -23.76 -6.32 -22.15
CA LEU A 299 -22.53 -6.09 -21.40
C LEU A 299 -21.57 -5.19 -22.18
N ARG A 300 -21.50 -5.40 -23.50
CA ARG A 300 -20.74 -4.57 -24.43
C ARG A 300 -21.23 -3.12 -24.36
N ASP A 301 -22.54 -2.92 -24.49
CA ASP A 301 -23.15 -1.59 -24.48
C ASP A 301 -22.95 -0.91 -23.11
N LEU A 302 -23.12 -1.64 -22.00
CA LEU A 302 -22.86 -1.12 -20.66
C LEU A 302 -21.41 -0.64 -20.45
N ALA A 303 -20.43 -1.37 -20.97
CA ALA A 303 -19.02 -0.96 -20.88
C ALA A 303 -18.74 0.33 -21.68
N MET A 304 -19.30 0.42 -22.90
CA MET A 304 -19.17 1.61 -23.75
C MET A 304 -19.92 2.81 -23.18
N GLU A 305 -21.10 2.61 -22.59
CA GLU A 305 -21.86 3.63 -21.87
C GLU A 305 -21.06 4.19 -20.69
N ARG A 306 -20.49 3.33 -19.84
CA ARG A 306 -19.67 3.78 -18.70
C ARG A 306 -18.44 4.57 -19.13
N LEU A 307 -17.81 4.18 -20.25
CA LEU A 307 -16.70 4.94 -20.84
C LEU A 307 -17.17 6.33 -21.30
N ALA A 308 -18.28 6.39 -22.06
CA ALA A 308 -18.84 7.64 -22.54
C ALA A 308 -19.18 8.59 -21.39
N GLN A 309 -19.85 8.07 -20.35
CA GLN A 309 -20.18 8.81 -19.14
C GLN A 309 -18.93 9.35 -18.43
N ALA A 310 -17.91 8.50 -18.21
CA ALA A 310 -16.68 8.90 -17.55
C ALA A 310 -15.94 10.03 -18.30
N VAL A 311 -15.79 9.88 -19.63
CA VAL A 311 -15.12 10.89 -20.46
C VAL A 311 -15.95 12.18 -20.54
N SER A 312 -17.26 12.07 -20.79
CA SER A 312 -18.14 13.24 -20.93
C SER A 312 -18.23 14.06 -19.64
N THR A 313 -18.37 13.39 -18.49
CA THR A 313 -18.34 14.03 -17.17
C THR A 313 -17.01 14.72 -16.92
N ALA A 314 -15.89 14.03 -17.19
CA ALA A 314 -14.55 14.59 -16.99
C ALA A 314 -14.24 15.79 -17.92
N MET A 315 -14.69 15.74 -19.18
CA MET A 315 -14.56 16.85 -20.14
C MET A 315 -15.44 18.03 -19.74
N SER A 316 -16.68 17.76 -19.29
CA SER A 316 -17.60 18.81 -18.84
C SER A 316 -17.11 19.53 -17.59
N ALA A 317 -16.45 18.81 -16.69
CA ALA A 317 -15.78 19.38 -15.51
C ALA A 317 -14.41 20.03 -15.81
N ASN A 318 -13.94 19.98 -17.06
CA ASN A 318 -12.63 20.48 -17.49
C ASN A 318 -11.45 20.03 -16.60
N CYS A 319 -11.50 18.76 -16.17
CA CYS A 319 -10.55 18.22 -15.18
C CYS A 319 -9.53 17.24 -15.78
N ILE A 320 -9.55 17.07 -17.11
CA ILE A 320 -8.60 16.24 -17.84
C ILE A 320 -7.34 17.04 -18.18
N TYR A 321 -6.17 16.46 -17.92
CA TYR A 321 -4.86 16.99 -18.31
C TYR A 321 -4.08 16.03 -19.22
N GLY A 322 -3.03 16.54 -19.88
CA GLY A 322 -2.22 15.76 -20.82
C GLY A 322 -2.79 15.74 -22.24
N ASN A 323 -2.45 14.71 -23.02
CA ASN A 323 -2.81 14.62 -24.44
C ASN A 323 -4.28 14.23 -24.67
N LYS A 324 -5.18 15.23 -24.63
CA LYS A 324 -6.61 15.05 -24.92
C LYS A 324 -6.87 14.57 -26.35
N GLN A 325 -6.04 14.97 -27.32
CA GLN A 325 -6.24 14.63 -28.73
C GLN A 325 -6.06 13.13 -28.98
N GLU A 326 -5.09 12.51 -28.33
CA GLU A 326 -4.93 11.06 -28.37
C GLU A 326 -6.16 10.33 -27.82
N LEU A 327 -6.71 10.78 -26.68
CA LEU A 327 -7.93 10.21 -26.13
C LEU A 327 -9.11 10.31 -27.11
N LEU A 328 -9.30 11.48 -27.72
CA LEU A 328 -10.36 11.69 -28.71
C LEU A 328 -10.17 10.79 -29.95
N ALA A 329 -8.94 10.68 -30.45
CA ALA A 329 -8.62 9.80 -31.57
C ALA A 329 -8.91 8.32 -31.27
N LEU A 330 -8.69 7.88 -30.02
CA LEU A 330 -9.00 6.51 -29.59
C LEU A 330 -10.51 6.25 -29.41
N LEU A 331 -11.29 7.30 -29.15
CA LEU A 331 -12.76 7.19 -29.04
C LEU A 331 -13.44 7.17 -30.42
N GLN A 332 -12.80 7.73 -31.45
CA GLN A 332 -13.35 7.82 -32.82
C GLN A 332 -13.81 6.45 -33.38
N PRO A 333 -13.07 5.33 -33.26
CA PRO A 333 -13.54 4.05 -33.80
C PRO A 333 -14.71 3.45 -33.00
N LEU A 334 -14.81 3.80 -31.71
CA LEU A 334 -15.88 3.32 -30.83
C LEU A 334 -17.18 4.11 -31.00
N SER A 335 -17.12 5.35 -31.51
CA SER A 335 -18.32 6.16 -31.75
C SER A 335 -19.25 5.54 -32.78
N TYR A 336 -18.70 4.85 -33.79
CA TYR A 336 -19.47 4.10 -34.78
C TYR A 336 -20.23 2.90 -34.18
N GLN A 337 -19.89 2.50 -32.95
CA GLN A 337 -20.45 1.32 -32.27
C GLN A 337 -21.41 1.69 -31.14
N HIS A 338 -21.37 2.93 -30.63
CA HIS A 338 -22.20 3.35 -29.50
C HIS A 338 -22.51 4.86 -29.53
N PHE A 339 -23.79 5.21 -29.56
CA PHE A 339 -24.27 6.59 -29.73
C PHE A 339 -23.79 7.57 -28.64
N LEU A 340 -23.64 7.13 -27.38
CA LEU A 340 -23.14 8.03 -26.32
C LEU A 340 -21.68 8.46 -26.53
N ILE A 341 -20.86 7.61 -27.15
CA ILE A 341 -19.47 7.95 -27.47
C ILE A 341 -19.46 8.97 -28.61
N GLU A 342 -20.28 8.78 -29.63
CA GLU A 342 -20.49 9.76 -30.70
C GLU A 342 -20.93 11.12 -30.16
N TRP A 343 -21.97 11.13 -29.31
CA TRP A 343 -22.47 12.35 -28.67
C TRP A 343 -21.40 13.05 -27.82
N THR A 344 -20.58 12.28 -27.11
CA THR A 344 -19.45 12.80 -26.33
C THR A 344 -18.44 13.53 -27.24
N LEU A 345 -18.07 12.93 -28.37
CA LEU A 345 -17.15 13.54 -29.34
C LEU A 345 -17.70 14.83 -29.96
N GLN A 346 -18.98 14.84 -30.33
CA GLN A 346 -19.65 16.01 -30.90
C GLN A 346 -19.67 17.18 -29.89
N THR A 347 -20.02 16.89 -28.64
CA THR A 347 -20.09 17.89 -27.56
C THR A 347 -18.72 18.43 -27.17
N CYS A 348 -17.68 17.61 -27.29
CA CYS A 348 -16.31 18.06 -27.03
C CYS A 348 -15.76 18.92 -28.17
N SER A 349 -16.15 18.66 -29.41
CA SER A 349 -15.70 19.41 -30.59
C SER A 349 -16.29 20.82 -30.63
N THR A 350 -17.55 20.97 -30.22
CA THR A 350 -18.24 22.27 -30.18
C THR A 350 -17.76 23.21 -29.08
N LYS A 351 -17.15 22.68 -28.01
CA LYS A 351 -16.54 23.49 -26.93
C LYS A 351 -15.10 23.93 -27.22
N ALA A 352 -14.48 23.39 -28.28
CA ALA A 352 -13.09 23.69 -28.67
C ALA A 352 -13.00 24.72 -29.82
N ALA A 353 -14.12 25.01 -30.48
CA ALA A 353 -14.31 26.13 -31.40
C ALA A 353 -14.89 27.33 -30.64
#